data_AF-A0A1R4G5J7-F1
#
_entry.id   AF-A0A1R4G5J7-F1
#
_cell.length_a   1.000
_cell.length_b   1.000
_cell.length_c   1.000
_cell.angle_alpha   90.00
_cell.angle_beta   90.00
_cell.angle_gamma   90.00
#
_symmetry.space_group_name_H-M   'P 1'
#
loop_
_entity.id
_entity.type
_entity.pdbx_description
1 polymer ?
#
loop_
_entity_poly.entity_id
_entity_poly.type
_entity_poly.pdbx_seq_one_letter_code
_entity_poly.pdbx_strand_id
1 'polypeptide(L)'
;MITRADLPFLAEADPAALHISMFMPTHRFGDQSRADQLRWKNLLNALEESLEGRLRPAEIDELLAPARELRDDAWGWQHMSDGVALFMRPGWHASYRVPYSVPEFSTVGDRLVLGPLFRLLTGDEQFLLLAISQRNLRLLEGDRQQVVELELNGVPTALRDVVEAQEPRSDTMARPAADAGTKGGSAVFYGHGAADEHFKKNEVTRFVREAASGLRPLLFERGLPLVLVGPDLLVSEYRGTGDYPHILDDAVIRNPDPLSSGELHRLAWPVIEDRLRAERSRLIEQFRSLHGTGRVSSDRAEIHEAALHGRVETLFVQADPWCWEQAASGPHAIVALGQDDRYAICEQIEAAAVATMGNGGLVHASSAPVDPDSPMSAIFRY
;
A
#
# COMPACT_ATOMS: atom_id res chain seq x y z
N MET A 1 -6.66 8.11 -1.71
CA MET A 1 -6.46 6.76 -2.25
C MET A 1 -7.49 5.87 -1.59
N ILE A 2 -8.06 4.89 -2.28
CA ILE A 2 -8.96 3.93 -1.63
C ILE A 2 -8.14 3.05 -0.67
N THR A 3 -8.71 2.78 0.50
CA THR A 3 -8.12 1.96 1.55
C THR A 3 -9.15 0.98 2.08
N ARG A 4 -8.72 0.01 2.89
CA ARG A 4 -9.63 -0.89 3.60
C ARG A 4 -10.62 -0.15 4.52
N ALA A 5 -10.25 1.05 5.00
CA ALA A 5 -11.12 1.89 5.83
C ALA A 5 -12.32 2.48 5.07
N ASP A 6 -12.24 2.53 3.74
CA ASP A 6 -13.35 2.97 2.88
C ASP A 6 -14.41 1.86 2.67
N LEU A 7 -14.03 0.59 2.88
CA LEU A 7 -14.90 -0.56 2.62
C LEU A 7 -16.28 -0.49 3.28
N PRO A 8 -16.44 -0.08 4.55
CA PRO A 8 -17.76 -0.02 5.17
C PRO A 8 -18.73 0.91 4.43
N PHE A 9 -18.23 2.03 3.90
CA PHE A 9 -19.04 2.99 3.14
C PHE A 9 -19.34 2.50 1.73
N LEU A 10 -18.40 1.76 1.14
CA LEU A 10 -18.50 1.24 -0.22
C LEU A 10 -19.29 -0.08 -0.32
N ALA A 11 -19.29 -0.88 0.74
CA ALA A 11 -19.99 -2.16 0.84
C ALA A 11 -21.42 -2.03 1.39
N GLU A 12 -21.81 -0.84 1.85
CA GLU A 12 -23.17 -0.57 2.31
C GLU A 12 -24.14 -0.65 1.13
N ALA A 13 -24.88 -1.76 1.06
CA ALA A 13 -25.98 -1.93 0.14
C ALA A 13 -27.24 -1.28 0.71
N ASP A 14 -27.90 -0.45 -0.09
CA ASP A 14 -29.27 0.00 0.18
C ASP A 14 -30.17 -0.45 -0.98
N PRO A 15 -30.96 -1.54 -0.78
CA PRO A 15 -31.88 -2.05 -1.80
C PRO A 15 -32.95 -1.06 -2.25
N ALA A 16 -33.22 -0.01 -1.46
CA ALA A 16 -34.19 1.02 -1.81
C ALA A 16 -33.59 2.14 -2.66
N ALA A 17 -32.26 2.22 -2.78
CA ALA A 17 -31.56 3.27 -3.48
C ALA A 17 -30.79 2.75 -4.70
N LEU A 18 -30.74 3.57 -5.74
CA LEU A 18 -29.97 3.26 -6.93
C LEU A 18 -28.48 3.57 -6.69
N HIS A 19 -27.63 2.59 -6.97
CA HIS A 19 -26.19 2.67 -6.85
C HIS A 19 -25.56 2.62 -8.23
N ILE A 20 -24.56 3.47 -8.43
CA ILE A 20 -23.80 3.59 -9.66
C ILE A 20 -22.32 3.49 -9.36
N SER A 21 -21.62 2.65 -10.12
CA SER A 21 -20.15 2.60 -10.15
C SER A 21 -19.68 2.84 -11.57
N MET A 22 -18.80 3.82 -11.77
CA MET A 22 -18.21 4.14 -13.07
C MET A 22 -16.70 3.89 -13.02
N PHE A 23 -16.17 3.24 -14.04
CA PHE A 23 -14.75 2.94 -14.19
C PHE A 23 -14.29 3.37 -15.58
N MET A 24 -13.09 3.95 -15.66
CA MET A 24 -12.47 4.30 -16.92
C MET A 24 -10.95 4.36 -16.80
N PRO A 25 -10.18 3.86 -17.78
CA PRO A 25 -8.75 4.09 -17.84
C PRO A 25 -8.46 5.58 -18.12
N THR A 26 -7.40 6.12 -17.52
CA THR A 26 -6.97 7.51 -17.69
C THR A 26 -5.48 7.60 -17.96
N HIS A 27 -5.02 8.75 -18.44
CA HIS A 27 -3.61 8.98 -18.75
C HIS A 27 -3.08 10.19 -17.99
N ARG A 28 -1.89 10.04 -17.40
CA ARG A 28 -1.26 11.04 -16.53
C ARG A 28 -0.86 12.33 -17.25
N PHE A 29 -0.50 12.25 -18.55
CA PHE A 29 0.06 13.40 -19.28
C PHE A 29 -0.32 13.41 -20.78
N GLY A 30 -0.42 14.61 -21.36
CA GLY A 30 -0.44 14.83 -22.81
C GLY A 30 -1.82 14.93 -23.45
N ASP A 31 -1.86 14.90 -24.79
CA ASP A 31 -3.06 15.03 -25.64
C ASP A 31 -4.12 13.94 -25.37
N GLN A 32 -3.73 12.86 -24.68
CA GLN A 32 -4.62 11.78 -24.28
C GLN A 32 -5.63 12.21 -23.21
N SER A 33 -5.33 13.24 -22.41
CA SER A 33 -6.25 13.78 -21.40
C SER A 33 -7.57 14.31 -21.99
N ARG A 34 -7.52 14.91 -23.19
CA ARG A 34 -8.74 15.32 -23.92
C ARG A 34 -9.53 14.13 -24.43
N ALA A 35 -8.85 13.06 -24.84
CA ALA A 35 -9.51 11.82 -25.23
C ALA A 35 -10.16 11.13 -24.02
N ASP A 36 -9.54 11.18 -22.84
CA ASP A 36 -10.12 10.69 -21.59
C ASP A 36 -11.39 11.48 -21.22
N GLN A 37 -11.36 12.82 -21.32
CA GLN A 37 -12.55 13.67 -21.11
C GLN A 37 -13.70 13.29 -22.07
N LEU A 38 -13.38 13.02 -23.34
CA LEU A 38 -14.38 12.61 -24.32
C LEU A 38 -14.95 11.21 -24.00
N ARG A 39 -14.10 10.26 -23.61
CA ARG A 39 -14.55 8.93 -23.16
C ARG A 39 -15.48 9.04 -21.96
N TRP A 40 -15.10 9.84 -20.96
CA TRP A 40 -15.90 10.08 -19.77
C TRP A 40 -17.27 10.67 -20.10
N LYS A 41 -17.28 11.69 -20.97
CA LYS A 41 -18.52 12.29 -21.47
C LYS A 41 -19.42 11.25 -22.15
N ASN A 42 -18.87 10.41 -23.01
CA ASN A 42 -19.66 9.40 -23.71
C ASN A 42 -20.21 8.32 -22.75
N LEU A 43 -19.39 7.87 -21.78
CA LEU A 43 -19.82 6.94 -20.74
C LEU A 43 -20.95 7.54 -19.88
N LEU A 44 -20.83 8.82 -19.52
CA LEU A 44 -21.84 9.55 -18.77
C LEU A 44 -23.15 9.71 -19.55
N ASN A 45 -23.08 10.01 -20.84
CA ASN A 45 -24.27 10.11 -21.69
C ASN A 45 -24.99 8.75 -21.80
N ALA A 46 -24.25 7.67 -22.04
CA ALA A 46 -24.82 6.31 -22.10
C ALA A 46 -25.47 5.91 -20.76
N LEU A 47 -24.86 6.31 -19.65
CA LEU A 47 -25.41 6.10 -18.32
C LEU A 47 -26.71 6.91 -18.12
N GLU A 48 -26.73 8.18 -18.48
CA GLU A 48 -27.92 9.04 -18.40
C GLU A 48 -29.09 8.44 -19.19
N GLU A 49 -28.86 8.02 -20.44
CA GLU A 49 -29.85 7.33 -21.29
C GLU A 49 -30.38 6.05 -20.63
N SER A 50 -29.53 5.29 -19.93
CA SER A 50 -29.94 4.05 -19.24
C SER A 50 -30.83 4.28 -18.01
N LEU A 51 -30.82 5.49 -17.45
CA LEU A 51 -31.60 5.88 -16.28
C LEU A 51 -32.95 6.50 -16.67
N GLU A 52 -33.10 6.92 -17.93
CA GLU A 52 -34.36 7.44 -18.46
C GLU A 52 -35.48 6.38 -18.29
N GLY A 53 -36.60 6.81 -17.70
CA GLY A 53 -37.73 5.92 -17.42
C GLY A 53 -37.60 5.10 -16.12
N ARG A 54 -36.43 5.06 -15.48
CA ARG A 54 -36.24 4.48 -14.13
C ARG A 54 -36.33 5.54 -13.03
N LEU A 55 -35.83 6.75 -13.30
CA LEU A 55 -35.82 7.88 -12.39
C LEU A 55 -36.42 9.13 -13.06
N ARG A 56 -36.85 10.10 -12.26
CA ARG A 56 -37.28 11.41 -12.78
C ARG A 56 -36.05 12.22 -13.20
N PRO A 57 -36.16 13.14 -14.18
CA PRO A 57 -35.03 13.94 -14.65
C PRO A 57 -34.26 14.67 -13.54
N ALA A 58 -34.97 15.26 -12.57
CA ALA A 58 -34.33 15.93 -11.43
C ALA A 58 -33.52 14.98 -10.53
N GLU A 59 -33.95 13.73 -10.39
CA GLU A 59 -33.23 12.71 -9.61
C GLU A 59 -31.98 12.22 -10.36
N ILE A 60 -32.09 12.06 -11.68
CA ILE A 60 -30.93 11.77 -12.55
C ILE A 60 -29.92 12.91 -12.45
N ASP A 61 -30.40 14.15 -12.49
CA ASP A 61 -29.55 15.33 -12.44
C ASP A 61 -28.76 15.43 -11.14
N GLU A 62 -29.43 15.20 -10.01
CA GLU A 62 -28.80 15.20 -8.70
C GLU A 62 -27.81 14.04 -8.56
N LEU A 63 -28.19 12.82 -8.96
CA LEU A 63 -27.37 11.62 -8.82
C LEU A 63 -26.09 11.69 -9.69
N LEU A 64 -26.19 12.23 -10.90
CA LEU A 64 -25.07 12.33 -11.84
C LEU A 64 -24.27 13.64 -11.75
N ALA A 65 -24.66 14.58 -10.87
CA ALA A 65 -23.95 15.83 -10.67
C ALA A 65 -22.43 15.63 -10.43
N PRO A 66 -21.97 14.70 -9.58
CA PRO A 66 -20.53 14.49 -9.37
C PRO A 66 -19.78 14.03 -10.63
N ALA A 67 -20.42 13.23 -11.48
CA ALA A 67 -19.83 12.80 -12.74
C ALA A 67 -19.71 13.95 -13.76
N ARG A 68 -20.69 14.88 -13.75
CA ARG A 68 -20.66 16.10 -14.58
C ARG A 68 -19.62 17.10 -14.08
N GLU A 69 -19.48 17.25 -12.77
CA GLU A 69 -18.41 18.06 -12.17
C GLU A 69 -17.03 17.55 -12.59
N LEU A 70 -16.80 16.23 -12.52
CA LEU A 70 -15.56 15.64 -12.98
C LEU A 70 -15.31 15.88 -14.48
N ARG A 71 -16.34 15.77 -15.32
CA ARG A 71 -16.25 16.06 -16.77
C ARG A 71 -15.72 17.48 -17.02
N ASP A 72 -16.18 18.44 -16.23
CA ASP A 72 -15.89 19.86 -16.43
C ASP A 72 -14.62 20.34 -15.68
N ASP A 73 -14.03 19.49 -14.82
CA ASP A 73 -12.81 19.78 -14.07
C ASP A 73 -11.53 19.62 -14.92
N ALA A 74 -11.26 20.62 -15.76
CA ALA A 74 -10.08 20.67 -16.61
C ALA A 74 -8.75 20.51 -15.84
N TRP A 75 -8.68 20.94 -14.58
CA TRP A 75 -7.47 20.81 -13.76
C TRP A 75 -7.32 19.40 -13.20
N GLY A 76 -8.42 18.77 -12.75
CA GLY A 76 -8.46 17.38 -12.32
C GLY A 76 -7.97 16.41 -13.39
N TRP A 77 -8.38 16.61 -14.65
CA TRP A 77 -7.93 15.80 -15.80
C TRP A 77 -6.42 15.89 -16.08
N GLN A 78 -5.76 16.98 -15.70
CA GLN A 78 -4.31 17.13 -15.84
C GLN A 78 -3.52 16.38 -14.76
N HIS A 79 -4.20 15.91 -13.71
CA HIS A 79 -3.58 15.24 -12.56
C HIS A 79 -4.18 13.85 -12.31
N MET A 80 -4.67 13.21 -13.37
CA MET A 80 -5.18 11.84 -13.30
C MET A 80 -4.05 10.83 -13.07
N SER A 81 -4.45 9.64 -12.61
CA SER A 81 -3.58 8.48 -12.54
C SER A 81 -3.79 7.60 -13.79
N ASP A 82 -3.65 6.28 -13.67
CA ASP A 82 -3.82 5.35 -14.80
C ASP A 82 -5.29 4.89 -14.96
N GLY A 83 -6.13 5.18 -13.96
CA GLY A 83 -7.58 4.98 -14.01
C GLY A 83 -8.34 5.86 -13.04
N VAL A 84 -9.66 5.90 -13.22
CA VAL A 84 -10.61 6.57 -12.32
C VAL A 84 -11.76 5.64 -11.96
N ALA A 85 -12.20 5.71 -10.70
CA ALA A 85 -13.39 5.05 -10.19
C ALA A 85 -14.28 6.10 -9.51
N LEU A 86 -15.55 6.17 -9.88
CA LEU A 86 -16.55 7.05 -9.27
C LEU A 86 -17.74 6.22 -8.80
N PHE A 87 -18.08 6.37 -7.52
CA PHE A 87 -19.22 5.74 -6.89
C PHE A 87 -20.26 6.79 -6.53
N MET A 88 -21.53 6.51 -6.82
CA MET A 88 -22.63 7.44 -6.60
C MET A 88 -23.86 6.71 -6.08
N ARG A 89 -24.55 7.33 -5.14
CA ARG A 89 -25.89 7.00 -4.66
C ARG A 89 -26.56 8.29 -4.17
N PRO A 90 -27.88 8.33 -3.93
CA PRO A 90 -28.54 9.54 -3.43
C PRO A 90 -27.83 10.12 -2.20
N GLY A 91 -27.43 11.39 -2.27
CA GLY A 91 -26.77 12.12 -1.18
C GLY A 91 -25.32 11.73 -0.88
N TRP A 92 -24.70 10.83 -1.65
CA TRP A 92 -23.33 10.40 -1.40
C TRP A 92 -22.57 10.04 -2.69
N HIS A 93 -21.30 10.44 -2.76
CA HIS A 93 -20.40 10.00 -3.82
C HIS A 93 -18.97 9.88 -3.30
N ALA A 94 -18.15 9.08 -4.00
CA ALA A 94 -16.72 9.00 -3.77
C ALA A 94 -15.97 8.81 -5.09
N SER A 95 -14.91 9.58 -5.30
CA SER A 95 -14.05 9.52 -6.49
C SER A 95 -12.63 9.11 -6.11
N TYR A 96 -12.08 8.14 -6.82
CA TYR A 96 -10.76 7.59 -6.58
C TYR A 96 -9.94 7.57 -7.88
N ARG A 97 -8.70 8.04 -7.78
CA ARG A 97 -7.66 7.85 -8.80
C ARG A 97 -6.96 6.51 -8.56
N VAL A 98 -6.85 5.70 -9.59
CA VAL A 98 -6.36 4.31 -9.55
C VAL A 98 -5.00 4.22 -10.26
N PRO A 99 -3.96 3.60 -9.66
CA PRO A 99 -2.60 3.56 -10.21
C PRO A 99 -2.35 2.46 -11.24
N TYR A 100 -3.43 1.93 -11.81
CA TYR A 100 -3.40 0.98 -12.89
C TYR A 100 -4.63 1.21 -13.77
N SER A 101 -4.51 0.77 -15.02
CA SER A 101 -5.63 0.81 -15.97
C SER A 101 -6.78 -0.04 -15.44
N VAL A 102 -7.98 0.53 -15.38
CA VAL A 102 -9.22 -0.17 -15.06
C VAL A 102 -10.05 -0.37 -16.32
N PRO A 103 -10.99 -1.34 -16.35
CA PRO A 103 -12.01 -1.44 -17.40
C PRO A 103 -12.80 -0.14 -17.58
N GLU A 104 -13.27 0.11 -18.80
CA GLU A 104 -14.24 1.16 -19.09
C GLU A 104 -15.68 0.61 -19.07
N PHE A 105 -16.43 0.88 -18.01
CA PHE A 105 -17.85 0.50 -17.89
C PHE A 105 -18.53 1.25 -16.74
N SER A 106 -19.86 1.23 -16.73
CA SER A 106 -20.67 1.67 -15.59
C SER A 106 -21.64 0.57 -15.16
N THR A 107 -21.97 0.56 -13.88
CA THR A 107 -22.95 -0.37 -13.28
C THR A 107 -24.11 0.41 -12.70
N VAL A 108 -25.31 -0.17 -12.74
CA VAL A 108 -26.53 0.40 -12.17
C VAL A 108 -27.28 -0.71 -11.43
N GLY A 109 -27.51 -0.54 -10.13
CA GLY A 109 -28.19 -1.56 -9.32
C GLY A 109 -28.46 -1.14 -7.88
N ASP A 110 -28.55 -2.11 -6.99
CA ASP A 110 -28.82 -1.96 -5.56
C ASP A 110 -27.55 -1.92 -4.67
N ARG A 111 -26.38 -1.95 -5.31
CA ARG A 111 -25.07 -2.00 -4.66
C ARG A 111 -23.98 -1.42 -5.55
N LEU A 112 -22.86 -1.04 -4.94
CA LEU A 112 -21.64 -0.64 -5.65
C LEU A 112 -20.80 -1.85 -6.04
N VAL A 113 -20.00 -1.69 -7.10
CA VAL A 113 -19.09 -2.69 -7.64
C VAL A 113 -17.66 -2.23 -7.39
N LEU A 114 -16.92 -2.94 -6.54
CA LEU A 114 -15.53 -2.72 -6.15
C LEU A 114 -14.54 -3.66 -6.84
N GLY A 115 -15.02 -4.64 -7.62
CA GLY A 115 -14.20 -5.63 -8.31
C GLY A 115 -12.91 -5.09 -8.93
N PRO A 116 -12.97 -4.06 -9.80
CA PRO A 116 -11.77 -3.45 -10.41
C PRO A 116 -10.76 -2.87 -9.40
N LEU A 117 -11.19 -2.59 -8.17
CA LEU A 117 -10.38 -2.02 -7.08
C LEU A 117 -9.87 -3.06 -6.08
N PHE A 118 -10.27 -4.34 -6.18
CA PHE A 118 -9.85 -5.33 -5.20
C PHE A 118 -8.33 -5.46 -5.08
N ARG A 119 -7.56 -5.20 -6.15
CA ARG A 119 -6.08 -5.17 -6.07
C ARG A 119 -5.55 -4.12 -5.08
N LEU A 120 -6.26 -2.99 -4.91
CA LEU A 120 -5.92 -1.97 -3.90
C LEU A 120 -6.47 -2.29 -2.50
N LEU A 121 -7.50 -3.14 -2.43
CA LEU A 121 -8.16 -3.52 -1.19
C LEU A 121 -7.58 -4.81 -0.57
N THR A 122 -6.81 -5.56 -1.35
CA THR A 122 -5.90 -6.62 -0.89
C THR A 122 -5.04 -6.07 0.25
N GLY A 123 -5.21 -6.61 1.45
CA GLY A 123 -4.44 -6.19 2.61
C GLY A 123 -2.92 -6.38 2.42
N ASP A 124 -2.17 -5.49 3.06
CA ASP A 124 -0.74 -5.60 3.42
C ASP A 124 0.31 -5.05 2.44
N GLU A 125 -0.05 -4.16 1.51
CA GLU A 125 0.96 -3.37 0.78
C GLU A 125 1.58 -2.23 1.60
N GLN A 126 1.07 -1.99 2.82
CA GLN A 126 1.63 -0.97 3.70
C GLN A 126 2.91 -1.45 4.38
N PHE A 127 3.91 -0.59 4.41
CA PHE A 127 5.19 -0.87 5.05
C PHE A 127 5.77 0.39 5.66
N LEU A 128 6.71 0.20 6.57
CA LEU A 128 7.58 1.22 7.10
C LEU A 128 8.94 1.12 6.45
N LEU A 129 9.57 2.27 6.21
CA LEU A 129 10.92 2.41 5.72
C LEU A 129 11.70 3.25 6.72
N LEU A 130 12.71 2.65 7.35
CA LEU A 130 13.66 3.38 8.18
C LEU A 130 14.94 3.64 7.38
N ALA A 131 15.13 4.88 6.98
CA ALA A 131 16.35 5.37 6.37
C ALA A 131 17.28 5.88 7.47
N ILE A 132 18.39 5.18 7.71
CA ILE A 132 19.32 5.47 8.80
C ILE A 132 20.75 5.73 8.29
N SER A 133 21.31 6.85 8.73
CA SER A 133 22.72 7.21 8.58
C SER A 133 23.23 7.84 9.88
N GLN A 134 24.52 8.17 9.96
CA GLN A 134 25.05 8.95 11.08
C GLN A 134 24.54 10.41 11.09
N ARG A 135 24.11 10.93 9.94
CA ARG A 135 23.71 12.34 9.77
C ARG A 135 22.22 12.56 9.86
N ASN A 136 21.44 11.54 9.51
CA ASN A 136 20.00 11.66 9.37
C ASN A 136 19.31 10.32 9.62
N LEU A 137 18.12 10.38 10.19
CA LEU A 137 17.23 9.27 10.44
C LEU A 137 15.83 9.72 10.05
N ARG A 138 15.23 8.97 9.13
CA ARG A 138 13.91 9.26 8.57
C ARG A 138 13.08 8.00 8.64
N LEU A 139 11.88 8.11 9.19
CA LEU A 139 10.88 7.06 9.16
C LEU A 139 9.82 7.46 8.15
N LEU A 140 9.54 6.57 7.19
CA LEU A 140 8.50 6.78 6.20
C LEU A 140 7.50 5.63 6.26
N GLU A 141 6.24 5.94 6.03
CA GLU A 141 5.17 4.98 5.79
C GLU A 141 4.87 4.97 4.29
N GLY A 142 4.82 3.79 3.70
CA GLY A 142 4.60 3.64 2.27
C GLY A 142 3.62 2.56 1.90
N ASP A 143 3.18 2.65 0.65
CA ASP A 143 2.40 1.66 -0.07
C ASP A 143 3.05 1.39 -1.45
N ARG A 144 2.37 0.67 -2.34
CA ARG A 144 2.85 0.41 -3.70
C ARG A 144 3.18 1.66 -4.52
N GLN A 145 2.55 2.79 -4.23
CA GLN A 145 2.66 4.00 -5.06
C GLN A 145 3.63 5.02 -4.48
N GLN A 146 3.63 5.21 -3.17
CA GLN A 146 4.34 6.32 -2.54
C GLN A 146 4.77 6.00 -1.13
N VAL A 147 5.63 6.89 -0.60
CA VAL A 147 5.98 6.95 0.83
C VAL A 147 5.79 8.37 1.33
N VAL A 148 5.31 8.49 2.56
CA VAL A 148 5.11 9.73 3.29
C VAL A 148 5.99 9.68 4.53
N GLU A 149 6.72 10.76 4.79
CA GLU A 149 7.60 10.86 5.96
C GLU A 149 6.79 11.13 7.23
N LEU A 150 7.13 10.43 8.30
CA LEU A 150 6.48 10.55 9.59
C LEU A 150 7.27 11.52 10.48
N GLU A 151 6.54 12.31 11.27
CA GLU A 151 7.15 13.21 12.24
C GLU A 151 7.73 12.42 13.42
N LEU A 152 9.01 12.66 13.71
CA LEU A 152 9.74 12.00 14.78
C LEU A 152 9.87 12.92 15.98
N ASN A 153 8.88 12.88 16.86
CA ASN A 153 8.87 13.70 18.07
C ASN A 153 9.67 13.03 19.20
N GLY A 154 10.77 13.66 19.63
CA GLY A 154 11.59 13.17 20.75
C GLY A 154 12.52 12.00 20.39
N VAL A 155 12.72 11.72 19.11
CA VAL A 155 13.68 10.70 18.63
C VAL A 155 14.94 11.42 18.12
N PRO A 156 16.16 11.00 18.54
CA PRO A 156 17.39 11.50 17.94
C PRO A 156 17.40 11.22 16.44
N THR A 157 17.61 12.26 15.63
CA THR A 157 17.60 12.13 14.17
C THR A 157 19.01 12.07 13.58
N ALA A 158 20.03 12.37 14.37
CA ALA A 158 21.43 12.29 13.96
C ALA A 158 22.34 11.85 15.11
N LEU A 159 23.51 11.29 14.78
CA LEU A 159 24.52 10.89 15.77
C LEU A 159 24.91 12.05 16.70
N ARG A 160 25.01 13.26 16.16
CA ARG A 160 25.33 14.48 16.91
C ARG A 160 24.34 14.81 18.02
N ASP A 161 23.11 14.31 17.96
CA ASP A 161 22.08 14.58 18.97
C ASP A 161 22.33 13.77 20.26
N VAL A 162 23.21 12.76 20.17
CA VAL A 162 23.51 11.78 21.23
C VAL A 162 24.96 11.90 21.73
N VAL A 163 25.82 12.56 20.97
CA VAL A 163 27.22 12.83 21.35
C VAL A 163 27.25 14.01 22.32
N GLU A 164 27.64 13.76 23.57
CA GLU A 164 27.93 14.81 24.55
C GLU A 164 29.15 15.61 24.08
N ALA A 165 29.05 16.95 24.09
CA ALA A 165 30.20 17.81 23.82
C ALA A 165 31.30 17.49 24.83
N GLN A 166 32.44 16.98 24.37
CA GLN A 166 33.57 16.75 25.26
C GLN A 166 34.02 18.10 25.84
N GLU A 167 33.84 18.30 27.15
CA GLU A 167 34.68 19.24 27.88
C GLU A 167 36.13 18.78 27.66
N PRO A 168 37.05 19.64 27.20
CA PRO A 168 38.43 19.25 26.98
C PRO A 168 39.04 18.85 28.32
N ARG A 169 39.10 17.54 28.60
CA ARG A 169 39.78 16.99 29.76
C ARG A 169 41.27 17.28 29.59
N SER A 170 41.77 18.25 30.36
CA SER A 170 43.18 18.60 30.44
C SER A 170 43.95 17.57 31.26
N ASP A 171 44.08 16.35 30.76
CA ASP A 171 44.96 15.35 31.37
C ASP A 171 46.37 15.44 30.75
N THR A 172 46.96 16.63 30.83
CA THR A 172 48.41 16.85 30.62
C THR A 172 49.06 17.23 31.94
N MET A 173 49.23 16.24 32.82
CA MET A 173 50.24 16.32 33.88
C MET A 173 51.63 16.22 33.23
N ALA A 174 52.17 17.39 32.85
CA ALA A 174 53.57 17.51 32.47
C ALA A 174 54.45 17.19 33.68
N ARG A 175 55.12 16.04 33.65
CA ARG A 175 56.23 15.76 34.58
C ARG A 175 57.43 16.62 34.16
N PRO A 176 58.02 17.43 35.05
CA PRO A 176 59.27 18.11 34.72
C PRO A 176 60.38 17.06 34.69
N ALA A 177 60.89 16.77 33.49
CA ALA A 177 62.15 16.05 33.34
C ALA A 177 63.27 17.00 33.77
N ALA A 178 63.84 16.73 34.93
CA ALA A 178 65.16 17.24 35.27
C ALA A 178 66.19 16.48 34.42
N ASP A 179 67.12 17.27 33.89
CA ASP A 179 68.45 16.95 33.41
C ASP A 179 68.75 16.80 31.90
N ALA A 180 69.70 17.66 31.52
CA ALA A 180 70.75 17.54 30.51
C ALA A 180 70.43 17.14 29.06
N GLY A 181 70.21 18.18 28.24
CA GLY A 181 71.00 18.40 27.03
C GLY A 181 70.80 17.45 25.85
N THR A 182 70.05 17.89 24.84
CA THR A 182 70.41 17.88 23.40
C THR A 182 69.29 18.62 22.64
N LYS A 183 69.68 19.54 21.74
CA LYS A 183 68.76 20.32 20.90
C LYS A 183 68.15 19.42 19.81
N GLY A 184 66.83 19.50 19.65
CA GLY A 184 66.13 19.18 18.40
C GLY A 184 65.64 17.74 18.26
N GLY A 185 64.59 17.38 19.01
CA GLY A 185 63.72 16.25 18.71
C GLY A 185 62.27 16.71 18.80
N SER A 186 61.60 16.89 17.66
CA SER A 186 60.15 17.03 17.61
C SER A 186 59.54 15.79 18.27
N ALA A 187 58.79 16.02 19.35
CA ALA A 187 58.07 14.98 20.06
C ALA A 187 57.21 14.18 19.08
N VAL A 188 57.51 12.89 18.95
CA VAL A 188 56.69 11.99 18.16
C VAL A 188 55.43 11.72 18.97
N PHE A 189 54.32 12.29 18.52
CA PHE A 189 52.99 12.09 19.09
C PHE A 189 52.50 10.71 18.65
N TYR A 190 52.54 9.71 19.54
CA TYR A 190 51.91 8.41 19.34
C TYR A 190 50.77 8.22 20.35
N GLY A 191 49.55 8.44 19.89
CA GLY A 191 48.28 8.09 20.53
C GLY A 191 47.18 8.63 19.61
N HIS A 192 46.13 7.92 19.18
CA HIS A 192 45.50 6.69 19.64
C HIS A 192 44.74 6.08 18.43
N GLY A 193 45.04 4.83 18.04
CA GLY A 193 44.27 4.16 16.97
C GLY A 193 43.08 3.36 17.49
N ALA A 194 43.31 2.50 18.49
CA ALA A 194 42.28 1.61 19.01
C ALA A 194 41.24 2.33 19.89
N ALA A 195 41.64 3.32 20.69
CA ALA A 195 40.71 4.02 21.58
C ALA A 195 39.69 4.88 20.82
N ASP A 196 40.09 5.46 19.68
CA ASP A 196 39.23 6.31 18.85
C ASP A 196 38.22 5.49 18.03
N GLU A 197 38.62 4.33 17.50
CA GLU A 197 37.69 3.41 16.83
C GLU A 197 36.67 2.80 17.78
N HIS A 198 37.10 2.37 18.99
CA HIS A 198 36.18 1.87 20.01
C HIS A 198 35.20 2.95 20.49
N PHE A 199 35.67 4.19 20.65
CA PHE A 199 34.82 5.31 21.03
C PHE A 199 33.76 5.62 19.96
N LYS A 200 34.17 5.74 18.69
CA LYS A 200 33.25 5.95 17.55
C LYS A 200 32.22 4.83 17.42
N LYS A 201 32.62 3.58 17.63
CA LYS A 201 31.69 2.44 17.60
C LYS A 201 30.66 2.54 18.73
N ASN A 202 31.09 2.88 19.95
CA ASN A 202 30.18 3.04 21.09
C ASN A 202 29.17 4.16 20.88
N GLU A 203 29.57 5.27 20.26
CA GLU A 203 28.67 6.38 19.93
C GLU A 203 27.62 5.97 18.90
N VAL A 204 28.01 5.24 17.85
CA VAL A 204 27.07 4.70 16.85
C VAL A 204 26.08 3.73 17.51
N THR A 205 26.54 2.82 18.35
CA THR A 205 25.66 1.90 19.10
C THR A 205 24.70 2.66 20.02
N ARG A 206 25.17 3.71 20.70
CA ARG A 206 24.32 4.55 21.56
C ARG A 206 23.24 5.25 20.74
N PHE A 207 23.61 5.89 19.64
CA PHE A 207 22.66 6.54 18.73
C PHE A 207 21.60 5.57 18.21
N VAL A 208 22.01 4.41 17.71
CA VAL A 208 21.09 3.38 17.20
C VAL A 208 20.13 2.90 18.29
N ARG A 209 20.61 2.73 19.54
CA ARG A 209 19.77 2.32 20.67
C ARG A 209 18.76 3.38 21.07
N GLU A 210 19.18 4.63 21.19
CA GLU A 210 18.27 5.73 21.52
C GLU A 210 17.24 5.95 20.42
N ALA A 211 17.65 5.86 19.15
CA ALA A 211 16.75 5.88 18.00
C ALA A 211 15.74 4.72 18.04
N ALA A 212 16.19 3.47 18.22
CA ALA A 212 15.30 2.30 18.30
C ALA A 212 14.29 2.43 19.44
N SER A 213 14.72 2.91 20.62
CA SER A 213 13.84 3.16 21.76
C SER A 213 12.81 4.26 21.47
N GLY A 214 13.22 5.34 20.81
CA GLY A 214 12.33 6.45 20.44
C GLY A 214 11.31 6.09 19.37
N LEU A 215 11.69 5.23 18.41
CA LEU A 215 10.80 4.77 17.34
C LEU A 215 9.78 3.72 17.82
N ARG A 216 10.07 3.02 18.92
CA ARG A 216 9.28 1.88 19.40
C ARG A 216 7.76 2.15 19.48
N PRO A 217 7.27 3.24 20.10
CA PRO A 217 5.82 3.50 20.14
C PRO A 217 5.21 3.60 18.75
N LEU A 218 5.86 4.32 17.83
CA LEU A 218 5.41 4.50 16.44
C LEU A 218 5.38 3.19 15.66
N LEU A 219 6.38 2.33 15.85
CA LEU A 219 6.45 1.03 15.16
C LEU A 219 5.35 0.08 15.65
N PHE A 220 5.19 -0.04 16.98
CA PHE A 220 4.23 -0.96 17.58
C PHE A 220 2.77 -0.51 17.46
N GLU A 221 2.50 0.79 17.41
CA GLU A 221 1.17 1.32 17.11
C GLU A 221 0.70 0.90 15.71
N ARG A 222 1.63 0.82 14.75
CA ARG A 222 1.33 0.53 13.34
C ARG A 222 1.35 -0.96 13.02
N GLY A 223 2.28 -1.72 13.60
CA GLY A 223 2.39 -3.17 13.37
C GLY A 223 2.73 -3.56 11.92
N LEU A 224 3.28 -2.63 11.13
CA LEU A 224 3.61 -2.83 9.72
C LEU A 224 5.01 -3.42 9.51
N PRO A 225 5.26 -4.18 8.43
CA PRO A 225 6.60 -4.61 8.02
C PRO A 225 7.58 -3.45 7.89
N LEU A 226 8.80 -3.60 8.41
CA LEU A 226 9.83 -2.55 8.39
C LEU A 226 11.02 -2.93 7.50
N VAL A 227 11.30 -2.13 6.47
CA VAL A 227 12.50 -2.20 5.63
C VAL A 227 13.54 -1.21 6.13
N LEU A 228 14.79 -1.65 6.25
CA LEU A 228 15.92 -0.82 6.61
C LEU A 228 16.67 -0.35 5.36
N VAL A 229 17.01 0.94 5.31
CA VAL A 229 17.84 1.54 4.25
C VAL A 229 18.99 2.28 4.92
N GLY A 230 20.22 1.82 4.70
CA GLY A 230 21.37 2.42 5.35
C GLY A 230 22.70 1.72 5.05
N PRO A 231 23.83 2.28 5.52
CA PRO A 231 25.10 1.58 5.52
C PRO A 231 25.02 0.29 6.36
N ASP A 232 25.72 -0.76 5.91
CA ASP A 232 25.68 -2.11 6.48
C ASP A 232 25.87 -2.16 8.00
N LEU A 233 26.82 -1.38 8.52
CA LEU A 233 27.10 -1.28 9.94
C LEU A 233 25.88 -0.80 10.75
N LEU A 234 25.17 0.25 10.29
CA LEU A 234 24.03 0.80 11.02
C LEU A 234 22.81 -0.11 10.91
N VAL A 235 22.59 -0.74 9.76
CA VAL A 235 21.51 -1.72 9.57
C VAL A 235 21.70 -2.91 10.51
N SER A 236 22.93 -3.45 10.58
CA SER A 236 23.27 -4.57 11.46
C SER A 236 23.11 -4.21 12.94
N GLU A 237 23.60 -3.04 13.36
CA GLU A 237 23.44 -2.57 14.74
C GLU A 237 21.97 -2.32 15.11
N TYR A 238 21.17 -1.78 14.19
CA TYR A 238 19.74 -1.55 14.43
C TYR A 238 18.99 -2.87 14.61
N ARG A 239 19.26 -3.87 13.76
CA ARG A 239 18.69 -5.23 13.91
C ARG A 239 19.08 -5.89 15.23
N GLY A 240 20.32 -5.70 15.67
CA GLY A 240 20.79 -6.25 16.94
C GLY A 240 20.17 -5.59 18.18
N THR A 241 19.62 -4.38 18.03
CA THR A 241 19.10 -3.57 19.14
C THR A 241 17.57 -3.50 19.18
N GLY A 242 16.91 -3.65 18.04
CA GLY A 242 15.45 -3.55 17.93
C GLY A 242 14.72 -4.78 18.48
N ASP A 243 13.62 -4.56 19.19
CA ASP A 243 12.69 -5.61 19.65
C ASP A 243 11.45 -5.73 18.74
N TYR A 244 11.44 -5.01 17.63
CA TYR A 244 10.32 -4.97 16.70
C TYR A 244 10.28 -6.24 15.83
N PRO A 245 9.24 -7.07 15.91
CA PRO A 245 9.21 -8.40 15.29
C PRO A 245 9.03 -8.37 13.76
N HIS A 246 8.61 -7.23 13.20
CA HIS A 246 8.28 -7.12 11.77
C HIS A 246 9.41 -6.50 10.93
N ILE A 247 10.66 -6.50 11.43
CA ILE A 247 11.82 -6.10 10.63
C ILE A 247 12.10 -7.16 9.56
N LEU A 248 12.26 -6.73 8.30
CA LEU A 248 12.58 -7.64 7.20
C LEU A 248 14.07 -8.03 7.19
N ASP A 249 14.32 -9.29 6.82
CA ASP A 249 15.66 -9.87 6.70
C ASP A 249 16.48 -9.22 5.57
N ASP A 250 15.81 -8.80 4.51
CA ASP A 250 16.41 -8.05 3.41
C ASP A 250 16.41 -6.55 3.71
N ALA A 251 17.52 -5.88 3.39
CA ALA A 251 17.71 -4.44 3.58
C ALA A 251 18.37 -3.81 2.36
N VAL A 252 18.14 -2.51 2.17
CA VAL A 252 18.77 -1.74 1.09
C VAL A 252 20.07 -1.13 1.62
N ILE A 253 21.20 -1.75 1.25
CA ILE A 253 22.52 -1.28 1.67
C ILE A 253 22.98 -0.11 0.80
N ARG A 254 22.57 1.11 1.18
CA ARG A 254 22.89 2.38 0.51
C ARG A 254 22.95 3.53 1.51
N ASN A 255 23.71 4.58 1.21
CA ASN A 255 23.62 5.83 1.98
C ASN A 255 22.29 6.54 1.65
N PRO A 256 21.40 6.77 2.64
CA PRO A 256 20.10 7.40 2.39
C PRO A 256 20.16 8.93 2.31
N ASP A 257 21.22 9.58 2.80
CA ASP A 257 21.31 11.04 2.90
C ASP A 257 21.01 11.81 1.59
N PRO A 258 21.52 11.40 0.41
CA PRO A 258 21.24 12.11 -0.84
C PRO A 258 19.88 11.72 -1.47
N LEU A 259 19.15 10.77 -0.90
CA LEU A 259 17.98 10.17 -1.55
C LEU A 259 16.69 10.88 -1.15
N SER A 260 15.90 11.24 -2.16
CA SER A 260 14.52 11.70 -1.97
C SER A 260 13.61 10.57 -1.48
N SER A 261 12.43 10.92 -0.94
CA SER A 261 11.43 9.94 -0.49
C SER A 261 11.02 8.99 -1.63
N GLY A 262 10.83 9.51 -2.85
CA GLY A 262 10.52 8.68 -4.02
C GLY A 262 11.66 7.75 -4.46
N GLU A 263 12.92 8.13 -4.26
CA GLU A 263 14.07 7.24 -4.50
C GLU A 263 14.16 6.13 -3.45
N LEU A 264 13.92 6.46 -2.18
CA LEU A 264 13.87 5.47 -1.10
C LEU A 264 12.77 4.44 -1.35
N HIS A 265 11.57 4.88 -1.75
CA HIS A 265 10.47 3.98 -2.15
C HIS A 265 10.87 3.05 -3.29
N ARG A 266 11.42 3.59 -4.39
CA ARG A 266 11.84 2.78 -5.54
C ARG A 266 12.88 1.72 -5.19
N LEU A 267 13.76 2.00 -4.23
CA LEU A 267 14.78 1.04 -3.78
C LEU A 267 14.23 -0.01 -2.80
N ALA A 268 13.29 0.37 -1.94
CA ALA A 268 12.71 -0.53 -0.94
C ALA A 268 11.58 -1.39 -1.49
N TRP A 269 10.82 -0.91 -2.48
CA TRP A 269 9.66 -1.61 -3.03
C TRP A 269 9.95 -3.06 -3.49
N PRO A 270 11.05 -3.37 -4.19
CA PRO A 270 11.36 -4.75 -4.58
C PRO A 270 11.45 -5.72 -3.40
N VAL A 271 11.98 -5.27 -2.25
CA VAL A 271 12.07 -6.08 -1.02
C VAL A 271 10.68 -6.41 -0.47
N ILE A 272 9.79 -5.41 -0.46
CA ILE A 272 8.39 -5.60 -0.05
C ILE A 272 7.66 -6.51 -1.02
N GLU A 273 7.83 -6.30 -2.32
CA GLU A 273 7.18 -7.07 -3.38
C GLU A 273 7.58 -8.56 -3.32
N ASP A 274 8.85 -8.86 -3.06
CA ASP A 274 9.34 -10.23 -2.89
C ASP A 274 8.72 -10.91 -1.67
N ARG A 275 8.60 -10.20 -0.54
CA ARG A 275 7.90 -10.70 0.65
C ARG A 275 6.43 -11.01 0.36
N LEU A 276 5.71 -10.08 -0.26
CA LEU A 276 4.30 -10.24 -0.63
C LEU A 276 4.10 -11.45 -1.57
N ARG A 277 5.02 -11.63 -2.52
CA ARG A 277 5.02 -12.79 -3.42
C ARG A 277 5.26 -14.09 -2.65
N ALA A 278 6.18 -14.11 -1.69
CA ALA A 278 6.47 -15.28 -0.87
C ALA A 278 5.29 -15.64 0.04
N GLU A 279 4.66 -14.66 0.67
CA GLU A 279 3.47 -14.83 1.51
C GLU A 279 2.30 -15.40 0.70
N ARG A 280 2.01 -14.83 -0.47
CA ARG A 280 0.99 -15.38 -1.37
C ARG A 280 1.30 -16.82 -1.79
N SER A 281 2.56 -17.11 -2.10
CA SER A 281 3.00 -18.46 -2.49
C SER A 281 2.78 -19.47 -1.36
N ARG A 282 3.04 -19.06 -0.10
CA ARG A 282 2.77 -19.87 1.09
C ARG A 282 1.29 -20.17 1.27
N LEU A 283 0.42 -19.17 1.08
CA LEU A 283 -1.04 -19.35 1.17
C LEU A 283 -1.56 -20.29 0.08
N ILE A 284 -1.01 -20.21 -1.13
CA ILE A 284 -1.33 -21.15 -2.23
C ILE A 284 -0.90 -22.57 -1.89
N GLU A 285 0.29 -22.75 -1.32
CA GLU A 285 0.74 -24.06 -0.90
C GLU A 285 -0.10 -24.61 0.25
N GLN A 286 -0.52 -23.75 1.19
CA GLN A 286 -1.48 -24.11 2.23
C GLN A 286 -2.82 -24.57 1.62
N PHE A 287 -3.36 -23.83 0.65
CA PHE A 287 -4.57 -24.21 -0.09
C PHE A 287 -4.44 -25.62 -0.68
N ARG A 288 -3.32 -25.90 -1.37
CA ARG A 288 -3.05 -27.22 -1.96
C ARG A 288 -2.94 -28.33 -0.91
N SER A 289 -2.28 -28.05 0.21
CA SER A 289 -2.10 -29.03 1.30
C SER A 289 -3.41 -29.41 2.00
N LEU A 290 -4.38 -28.48 2.03
CA LEU A 290 -5.69 -28.67 2.65
C LEU A 290 -6.73 -29.28 1.68
N HIS A 291 -6.36 -29.53 0.42
CA HIS A 291 -7.25 -30.13 -0.56
C HIS A 291 -7.78 -31.50 -0.08
N GLY A 292 -9.09 -31.71 -0.18
CA GLY A 292 -9.76 -32.94 0.29
C GLY A 292 -10.07 -33.00 1.80
N THR A 293 -9.70 -31.97 2.58
CA THR A 293 -10.02 -31.91 4.03
C THR A 293 -11.35 -31.24 4.35
N GLY A 294 -12.01 -30.64 3.35
CA GLY A 294 -13.21 -29.80 3.53
C GLY A 294 -12.91 -28.36 3.96
N ARG A 295 -11.63 -28.01 4.18
CA ARG A 295 -11.19 -26.66 4.58
C ARG A 295 -10.88 -25.72 3.42
N VAL A 296 -11.02 -26.19 2.18
CA VAL A 296 -10.80 -25.40 0.97
C VAL A 296 -11.88 -25.73 -0.05
N SER A 297 -12.19 -24.75 -0.89
CA SER A 297 -13.12 -24.93 -2.02
C SER A 297 -12.70 -24.09 -3.21
N SER A 298 -13.04 -24.57 -4.40
CA SER A 298 -13.04 -23.81 -5.66
C SER A 298 -14.46 -23.68 -6.23
N ASP A 299 -15.47 -24.22 -5.55
CA ASP A 299 -16.86 -24.13 -5.98
C ASP A 299 -17.43 -22.75 -5.65
N ARG A 300 -17.95 -22.08 -6.67
CA ARG A 300 -18.37 -20.68 -6.54
C ARG A 300 -19.56 -20.49 -5.59
N ALA A 301 -20.50 -21.43 -5.60
CA ALA A 301 -21.70 -21.34 -4.76
C ALA A 301 -21.34 -21.58 -3.29
N GLU A 302 -20.51 -22.60 -3.04
CA GLU A 302 -20.01 -22.91 -1.70
C GLU A 302 -19.20 -21.76 -1.11
N ILE A 303 -18.27 -21.19 -1.88
CA ILE A 303 -17.45 -20.05 -1.46
C ILE A 303 -18.32 -18.83 -1.15
N HIS A 304 -19.31 -18.53 -2.00
CA HIS A 304 -20.21 -17.41 -1.79
C HIS A 304 -20.99 -17.56 -0.48
N GLU A 305 -21.59 -18.73 -0.23
CA GLU A 305 -22.30 -19.03 1.01
C GLU A 305 -21.35 -18.95 2.23
N ALA A 306 -20.16 -19.52 2.12
CA ALA A 306 -19.14 -19.47 3.17
C ALA A 306 -18.69 -18.04 3.48
N ALA A 307 -18.57 -17.17 2.47
CA ALA A 307 -18.18 -15.77 2.64
C ALA A 307 -19.25 -14.97 3.39
N LEU A 308 -20.53 -15.17 3.06
CA LEU A 308 -21.66 -14.54 3.76
C LEU A 308 -21.70 -14.91 5.24
N HIS A 309 -21.37 -16.16 5.58
CA HIS A 309 -21.30 -16.65 6.96
C HIS A 309 -19.95 -16.38 7.66
N GLY A 310 -19.03 -15.63 7.03
CA GLY A 310 -17.74 -15.29 7.62
C GLY A 310 -16.81 -16.50 7.85
N ARG A 311 -17.02 -17.58 7.09
CA ARG A 311 -16.22 -18.81 7.14
C ARG A 311 -14.96 -18.73 6.31
N VAL A 312 -14.90 -17.82 5.34
CA VAL A 312 -13.72 -17.63 4.49
C VAL A 312 -12.63 -16.90 5.26
N GLU A 313 -11.47 -17.55 5.39
CA GLU A 313 -10.25 -16.96 5.93
C GLU A 313 -9.50 -16.19 4.84
N THR A 314 -9.30 -16.85 3.69
CA THR A 314 -8.58 -16.31 2.55
C THR A 314 -9.35 -16.63 1.27
N LEU A 315 -9.64 -15.62 0.48
CA LEU A 315 -10.24 -15.74 -0.85
C LEU A 315 -9.21 -15.35 -1.90
N PHE A 316 -8.96 -16.23 -2.87
CA PHE A 316 -8.21 -15.93 -4.07
C PHE A 316 -9.18 -15.62 -5.19
N VAL A 317 -8.95 -14.52 -5.90
CA VAL A 317 -9.78 -14.09 -7.03
C VAL A 317 -8.91 -13.82 -8.24
N GLN A 318 -9.35 -14.31 -9.40
CA GLN A 318 -8.75 -13.94 -10.67
C GLN A 318 -9.13 -12.50 -11.03
N ALA A 319 -8.10 -11.66 -11.14
CA ALA A 319 -8.20 -10.23 -11.35
C ALA A 319 -7.73 -9.77 -12.73
N ASP A 320 -7.12 -10.66 -13.52
CA ASP A 320 -6.59 -10.35 -14.86
C ASP A 320 -6.92 -11.49 -15.85
N PRO A 321 -7.67 -11.20 -16.93
CA PRO A 321 -8.52 -10.03 -17.08
C PRO A 321 -9.60 -10.04 -16.00
N TRP A 322 -10.05 -8.88 -15.54
CA TRP A 322 -11.21 -8.83 -14.64
C TRP A 322 -12.42 -9.43 -15.37
N CYS A 323 -13.25 -10.19 -14.66
CA CYS A 323 -14.46 -10.71 -15.29
C CYS A 323 -15.37 -9.57 -15.81
N TRP A 324 -15.33 -8.39 -15.15
CA TRP A 324 -16.01 -7.16 -15.58
C TRP A 324 -15.48 -6.63 -16.92
N GLU A 325 -14.18 -6.78 -17.22
CA GLU A 325 -13.59 -6.43 -18.53
C GLU A 325 -14.07 -7.35 -19.63
N GLN A 326 -14.17 -8.65 -19.36
CA GLN A 326 -14.56 -9.64 -20.35
C GLN A 326 -16.05 -9.55 -20.70
N ALA A 327 -16.88 -9.24 -19.70
CA ALA A 327 -18.32 -9.15 -19.87
C ALA A 327 -18.77 -7.82 -20.50
N ALA A 328 -18.03 -6.72 -20.30
CA ALA A 328 -18.26 -5.41 -20.93
C ALA A 328 -17.98 -5.43 -22.45
N SER A 329 -18.89 -6.00 -23.23
CA SER A 329 -18.78 -6.05 -24.69
C SER A 329 -19.35 -4.78 -25.34
N GLY A 330 -18.49 -3.80 -25.62
CA GLY A 330 -18.81 -2.61 -26.43
C GLY A 330 -18.27 -1.30 -25.82
N PRO A 331 -18.13 -0.22 -26.62
CA PRO A 331 -17.79 1.09 -26.08
C PRO A 331 -18.89 1.56 -25.12
N HIS A 332 -18.50 2.10 -23.96
CA HIS A 332 -19.41 2.70 -22.96
C HIS A 332 -20.44 1.72 -22.35
N ALA A 333 -20.00 0.50 -22.01
CA ALA A 333 -20.88 -0.53 -21.47
C ALA A 333 -21.59 -0.10 -20.17
N ILE A 334 -22.92 -0.20 -20.15
CA ILE A 334 -23.77 -0.04 -18.96
C ILE A 334 -24.28 -1.41 -18.53
N VAL A 335 -24.02 -1.78 -17.28
CA VAL A 335 -24.38 -3.07 -16.69
C VAL A 335 -25.50 -2.89 -15.68
N ALA A 336 -26.66 -3.48 -15.95
CA ALA A 336 -27.75 -3.56 -14.97
C ALA A 336 -27.55 -4.78 -14.06
N LEU A 337 -27.20 -4.54 -12.80
CA LEU A 337 -26.92 -5.61 -11.84
C LEU A 337 -28.15 -6.48 -11.61
N GLY A 338 -27.95 -7.80 -11.58
CA GLY A 338 -29.01 -8.79 -11.33
C GLY A 338 -30.01 -8.97 -12.48
N GLN A 339 -29.82 -8.29 -13.62
CA GLN A 339 -30.69 -8.41 -14.80
C GLN A 339 -29.98 -9.05 -15.99
N ASP A 340 -28.64 -9.06 -15.99
CA ASP A 340 -27.83 -9.51 -17.11
C ASP A 340 -26.99 -10.73 -16.73
N ASP A 341 -27.43 -11.90 -17.20
CA ASP A 341 -26.80 -13.20 -16.93
C ASP A 341 -25.32 -13.24 -17.34
N ARG A 342 -24.88 -12.37 -18.26
CA ARG A 342 -23.46 -12.27 -18.66
C ARG A 342 -22.55 -11.86 -17.50
N TYR A 343 -23.09 -11.14 -16.51
CA TYR A 343 -22.34 -10.61 -15.37
C TYR A 343 -22.62 -11.37 -14.06
N ALA A 344 -23.52 -12.34 -14.05
CA ALA A 344 -23.89 -13.08 -12.84
C ALA A 344 -22.69 -13.73 -12.12
N ILE A 345 -21.70 -14.23 -12.88
CA ILE A 345 -20.47 -14.77 -12.32
C ILE A 345 -19.65 -13.68 -11.63
N CYS A 346 -19.54 -12.51 -12.25
CA CYS A 346 -18.86 -11.37 -11.66
C CYS A 346 -19.52 -10.91 -10.38
N GLU A 347 -20.84 -10.74 -10.41
CA GLU A 347 -21.63 -10.35 -9.25
C GLU A 347 -21.46 -11.34 -8.08
N GLN A 348 -21.30 -12.63 -8.37
CA GLN A 348 -21.05 -13.64 -7.35
C GLN A 348 -19.64 -13.52 -6.72
N ILE A 349 -18.60 -13.35 -7.55
CA ILE A 349 -17.21 -13.16 -7.11
C ILE A 349 -17.08 -11.87 -6.29
N GLU A 350 -17.66 -10.80 -6.81
CA GLU A 350 -17.80 -9.49 -6.18
C GLU A 350 -18.38 -9.61 -4.77
N ALA A 351 -19.56 -10.22 -4.65
CA ALA A 351 -20.24 -10.39 -3.38
C ALA A 351 -19.44 -11.27 -2.40
N ALA A 352 -18.80 -12.34 -2.88
CA ALA A 352 -17.95 -13.19 -2.05
C ALA A 352 -16.72 -12.42 -1.52
N ALA A 353 -16.08 -11.60 -2.34
CA ALA A 353 -14.93 -10.80 -1.94
C ALA A 353 -15.31 -9.69 -0.96
N VAL A 354 -16.40 -8.95 -1.21
CA VAL A 354 -16.90 -7.92 -0.29
C VAL A 354 -17.28 -8.54 1.06
N ALA A 355 -18.03 -9.65 1.06
CA ALA A 355 -18.40 -10.35 2.28
C ALA A 355 -17.18 -10.89 3.04
N THR A 356 -16.19 -11.44 2.33
CA THR A 356 -14.94 -11.92 2.94
C THR A 356 -14.20 -10.78 3.63
N MET A 357 -14.00 -9.64 2.96
CA MET A 357 -13.31 -8.49 3.55
C MET A 357 -14.08 -7.89 4.74
N GLY A 358 -15.41 -7.78 4.62
CA GLY A 358 -16.30 -7.29 5.67
C GLY A 358 -16.31 -8.18 6.92
N ASN A 359 -16.16 -9.49 6.74
CA ASN A 359 -16.05 -10.47 7.83
C ASN A 359 -14.61 -10.67 8.36
N GLY A 360 -13.67 -9.79 7.96
CA GLY A 360 -12.28 -9.81 8.42
C GLY A 360 -11.41 -10.90 7.77
N GLY A 361 -11.86 -11.52 6.68
CA GLY A 361 -11.04 -12.37 5.84
C GLY A 361 -10.09 -11.54 4.96
N LEU A 362 -9.16 -12.24 4.31
CA LEU A 362 -8.23 -11.69 3.33
C LEU A 362 -8.71 -12.03 1.92
N VAL A 363 -8.62 -11.07 1.00
CA VAL A 363 -8.85 -11.30 -0.43
C VAL A 363 -7.53 -11.07 -1.14
N HIS A 364 -7.11 -11.99 -2.01
CA HIS A 364 -5.94 -11.89 -2.88
C HIS A 364 -6.38 -11.85 -4.34
N ALA A 365 -6.27 -10.68 -4.97
CA ALA A 365 -6.58 -10.46 -6.38
C ALA A 365 -5.32 -10.60 -7.25
N SER A 366 -5.33 -11.51 -8.23
CA SER A 366 -4.15 -11.78 -9.06
C SER A 366 -4.48 -12.26 -10.47
N SER A 367 -3.53 -12.17 -11.40
CA SER A 367 -3.70 -12.65 -12.77
C SER A 367 -3.81 -14.17 -12.89
N ALA A 368 -3.04 -14.91 -12.10
CA ALA A 368 -3.06 -16.37 -12.13
C ALA A 368 -4.06 -16.91 -11.09
N PRO A 369 -5.11 -17.65 -11.51
CA PRO A 369 -5.98 -18.32 -10.57
C PRO A 369 -5.21 -19.42 -9.82
N VAL A 370 -5.67 -19.75 -8.61
CA VAL A 370 -5.08 -20.84 -7.81
C VAL A 370 -5.49 -22.19 -8.37
N ASP A 371 -6.76 -22.28 -8.77
CA ASP A 371 -7.35 -23.41 -9.49
C ASP A 371 -7.56 -23.01 -10.96
N PRO A 372 -6.96 -23.70 -11.95
CA PRO A 372 -7.14 -23.38 -13.36
C PRO A 372 -8.60 -23.42 -13.84
N ASP A 373 -9.45 -24.21 -13.19
CA ASP A 373 -10.84 -24.44 -13.59
C ASP A 373 -11.84 -23.50 -12.89
N SER A 374 -11.36 -22.65 -11.96
CA SER A 374 -12.22 -21.73 -11.22
C SER A 374 -11.64 -20.32 -11.07
N PRO A 375 -12.43 -19.26 -11.31
CA PRO A 375 -11.98 -17.88 -11.13
C PRO A 375 -11.85 -17.46 -9.66
N MET A 376 -12.30 -18.30 -8.71
CA MET A 376 -12.07 -18.06 -7.29
C MET A 376 -11.87 -19.35 -6.49
N SER A 377 -11.02 -19.27 -5.48
CA SER A 377 -10.72 -20.37 -4.56
C SER A 377 -10.64 -19.82 -3.15
N ALA A 378 -11.01 -20.60 -2.14
CA ALA A 378 -11.02 -20.15 -0.76
C ALA A 378 -10.37 -21.15 0.19
N ILE A 379 -9.76 -20.62 1.25
CA ILE A 379 -9.41 -21.32 2.48
C ILE A 379 -10.44 -20.91 3.54
N PHE A 380 -11.06 -21.89 4.18
CA PHE A 380 -12.03 -21.69 5.25
C PHE A 380 -11.36 -21.74 6.62
N ARG A 381 -11.91 -20.99 7.58
CA ARG A 381 -11.46 -20.94 8.98
C ARG A 381 -11.70 -22.24 9.73
N TYR A 382 -12.75 -22.98 9.36
CA TYR A 382 -13.17 -24.24 9.99
C TYR A 382 -13.90 -25.15 9.01
#